data_AF-A0A1A5DE86-F1
#
_entry.id   AF-A0A1A5DE86-F1
#
_cell.length_a   1.000
_cell.length_b   1.000
_cell.length_c   1.000
_cell.angle_alpha   90.00
_cell.angle_beta   90.00
_cell.angle_gamma   90.00
#
_symmetry.space_group_name_H-M   'P 1'
#
loop_
_entity.id
_entity.type
_entity.pdbx_description
1 polymer ?
#
loop_
_entity_poly.entity_id
_entity_poly.type
_entity_poly.pdbx_seq_one_letter_code
_entity_poly.pdbx_strand_id
1 'polypeptide(L)' 'MQPIQLTVEHLHGLDGKPFMVVEGLPRLGAKLDPEQALQLGRQLIQAAIVAQQGERGTRLYPAED' A
#
# COMPACT_ATOMS: atom_id res chain seq x y z
N MET A 1 7.95 18.74 0.33
CA MET A 1 8.23 17.49 1.08
C MET A 1 8.15 16.31 0.11
N GLN A 2 8.72 15.15 0.44
CA GLN A 2 8.75 14.02 -0.49
C GLN A 2 7.42 13.24 -0.45
N PRO A 3 6.92 12.77 -1.62
CA PRO A 3 5.73 11.94 -1.70
C PRO A 3 5.93 10.58 -1.01
N ILE A 4 4.85 10.03 -0.46
CA ILE A 4 4.87 8.67 0.09
C ILE A 4 4.69 7.68 -1.05
N GLN A 5 5.52 6.64 -1.10
CA GLN A 5 5.41 5.58 -2.10
C GLN A 5 5.47 4.22 -1.41
N LEU A 6 4.45 3.39 -1.64
CA LEU A 6 4.38 2.05 -1.07
C LEU A 6 4.91 0.99 -2.03
N THR A 7 5.65 0.04 -1.49
CA THR A 7 5.95 -1.23 -2.15
C THR A 7 5.15 -2.31 -1.46
N VAL A 8 4.37 -3.09 -2.20
CA VAL A 8 3.45 -4.07 -1.64
C VAL A 8 3.70 -5.44 -2.26
N GLU A 9 3.86 -6.46 -1.42
CA GLU A 9 3.85 -7.85 -1.86
C GLU A 9 2.44 -8.44 -1.69
N HIS A 10 1.85 -8.88 -2.80
CA HIS A 10 0.53 -9.52 -2.83
C HIS A 10 0.67 -11.03 -2.72
N LEU A 11 0.04 -11.59 -1.68
CA LEU A 11 0.16 -12.99 -1.30
C LEU A 11 -1.22 -13.61 -1.06
N HIS A 12 -1.25 -14.94 -0.98
CA HIS A 12 -2.44 -15.69 -0.59
C HIS A 12 -2.13 -16.52 0.65
N GLY A 13 -3.03 -16.46 1.64
CA GLY A 13 -2.92 -17.22 2.87
C GLY A 13 -3.11 -18.71 2.62
N LEU A 14 -2.80 -19.52 3.64
CA LEU A 14 -3.10 -20.95 3.60
C LEU A 14 -4.60 -21.24 3.46
N ASP A 15 -5.46 -20.30 3.87
CA ASP A 15 -6.91 -20.32 3.68
C ASP A 15 -7.35 -19.82 2.29
N GLY A 16 -6.41 -19.49 1.41
CA GLY A 16 -6.65 -18.97 0.07
C GLY A 16 -7.05 -17.50 0.02
N LYS A 17 -7.16 -16.80 1.17
CA LYS A 17 -7.54 -15.39 1.18
C LYS A 17 -6.37 -14.51 0.78
N PRO A 18 -6.59 -13.47 -0.03
CA PRO A 18 -5.54 -12.51 -0.35
C PRO A 18 -5.14 -11.74 0.91
N PHE A 19 -3.84 -11.57 1.10
CA PHE A 19 -3.29 -10.64 2.07
C PHE A 19 -2.10 -9.92 1.43
N MET A 20 -1.66 -8.83 2.06
CA MET A 20 -0.57 -8.03 1.53
C MET A 20 0.42 -7.62 2.61
N VAL A 21 1.70 -7.60 2.24
CA VAL A 21 2.78 -7.05 3.07
C VAL A 21 3.13 -5.69 2.49
N VAL A 22 3.00 -4.64 3.29
CA VAL A 22 3.24 -3.26 2.86
C VAL A 22 4.56 -2.78 3.43
N GLU A 23 5.51 -2.53 2.54
CA GLU A 23 6.79 -1.90 2.81
C GLU A 23 6.73 -0.41 2.47
N GLY A 24 7.50 0.40 3.20
CA GLY A 24 7.52 1.86 3.01
C GLY A 24 6.43 2.60 3.78
N LEU A 25 5.69 1.93 4.67
CA LEU A 25 4.84 2.65 5.63
C LEU A 25 5.71 3.55 6.53
N PRO A 26 5.27 4.80 6.78
CA PRO A 26 5.92 5.64 7.77
C PRO A 26 5.98 4.92 9.11
N ARG A 27 7.13 4.98 9.80
CA ARG A 27 7.32 4.34 11.11
C ARG A 27 6.21 4.76 12.07
N LEU A 28 5.85 3.88 13.01
CA LEU A 28 4.86 4.17 14.05
C LEU A 28 5.21 5.50 14.76
N GLY A 29 4.34 6.52 14.62
CA GLY A 29 4.56 7.87 15.14
C GLY A 29 5.03 8.92 14.12
N ALA A 30 5.06 8.62 12.83
CA ALA A 30 5.34 9.61 11.79
C ALA A 30 4.30 10.75 11.80
N LYS A 31 4.79 11.99 11.69
CA LYS A 31 3.95 13.18 11.46
C LYS A 31 3.72 13.31 9.96
N LEU A 32 2.50 13.10 9.53
CA LEU A 32 2.07 13.31 8.15
C LEU A 32 1.27 14.61 8.09
N ASP A 33 1.52 15.41 7.05
CA ASP A 33 0.58 16.46 6.70
C ASP A 33 -0.70 15.84 6.08
N PRO A 34 -1.80 16.60 5.95
CA PRO A 34 -3.06 16.07 5.42
C PRO A 34 -2.93 15.51 3.99
N GLU A 35 -2.08 16.08 3.15
CA GLU A 35 -1.88 15.65 1.76
C GLU A 35 -1.19 14.28 1.72
N GLN A 36 -0.14 14.10 2.51
CA GLN A 36 0.55 12.82 2.68
C GLN A 36 -0.38 11.73 3.24
N ALA A 37 -1.23 12.08 4.20
CA ALA A 37 -2.21 11.14 4.76
C ALA A 37 -3.23 10.70 3.69
N LEU A 38 -3.69 11.63 2.85
CA LEU A 38 -4.60 11.33 1.74
C LEU A 38 -3.92 10.46 0.66
N GLN A 39 -2.68 10.78 0.27
CA GLN A 39 -1.91 9.99 -0.69
C GLN A 39 -1.70 8.56 -0.20
N LEU A 40 -1.30 8.39 1.07
CA LEU A 40 -1.13 7.08 1.68
C LEU A 40 -2.45 6.28 1.69
N GLY A 41 -3.55 6.93 2.07
CA GLY A 41 -4.87 6.31 2.06
C GLY A 41 -5.29 5.80 0.68
N ARG A 42 -5.08 6.59 -0.38
CA ARG A 42 -5.38 6.19 -1.77
C ARG A 42 -4.57 4.97 -2.20
N GLN A 43 -3.27 4.95 -1.91
CA GLN A 43 -2.40 3.82 -2.27
C GLN A 43 -2.81 2.54 -1.55
N LEU A 44 -3.17 2.61 -0.26
CA LEU A 44 -3.66 1.45 0.50
C LEU A 44 -4.99 0.92 -0.05
N ILE A 45 -5.92 1.81 -0.41
CA ILE A 45 -7.19 1.41 -1.05
C ILE A 45 -6.92 0.71 -2.38
N GLN A 46 -6.06 1.28 -3.23
CA GLN A 46 -5.73 0.68 -4.52
C GLN A 46 -5.04 -0.68 -4.36
N ALA A 47 -4.12 -0.82 -3.40
CA ALA A 47 -3.47 -2.09 -3.10
C ALA A 47 -4.48 -3.16 -2.66
N ALA A 48 -5.44 -2.81 -1.80
CA ALA A 48 -6.49 -3.72 -1.37
C ALA A 48 -7.39 -4.17 -2.52
N ILE A 49 -7.80 -3.26 -3.41
CA ILE A 49 -8.61 -3.58 -4.61
C ILE A 49 -7.85 -4.55 -5.52
N VAL A 50 -6.59 -4.27 -5.80
CA VAL A 50 -5.74 -5.11 -6.66
C VAL A 50 -5.51 -6.50 -6.04
N ALA A 51 -5.31 -6.58 -4.72
CA ALA A 51 -5.22 -7.86 -4.01
C ALA A 51 -6.52 -8.69 -4.16
N GLN A 52 -7.69 -8.05 -4.05
CA GLN A 52 -8.99 -8.73 -4.24
C GLN A 52 -9.21 -9.23 -5.67
N GLN A 53 -8.58 -8.60 -6.66
CA GLN A 53 -8.62 -9.04 -8.06
C GLN A 53 -7.70 -10.24 -8.34
N GLY A 54 -6.95 -10.71 -7.34
CA GLY A 54 -6.11 -11.90 -7.45
C GLY A 54 -4.66 -11.63 -7.89
N GLU A 55 -4.21 -10.37 -7.83
CA GLU A 55 -2.81 -10.00 -8.07
C GLU A 55 -1.83 -10.79 -7.19
N ARG A 56 -0.62 -11.01 -7.69
CA ARG A 56 0.45 -11.71 -6.96
C ARG A 56 1.80 -11.04 -7.18
N GLY A 57 2.67 -11.17 -6.19
CA GLY A 57 4.05 -10.67 -6.24
C GLY A 57 4.15 -9.20 -5.86
N THR A 58 5.34 -8.62 -6.09
CA THR A 58 5.68 -7.28 -5.63
C THR A 58 5.23 -6.21 -6.64
N ARG A 59 4.56 -5.17 -6.14
CA ARG A 59 4.11 -4.02 -6.92
C ARG A 59 4.43 -2.71 -6.21
N LEU A 60 4.80 -1.71 -6.99
CA LEU A 60 5.02 -0.35 -6.56
C LEU A 60 3.74 0.47 -6.78
N TYR A 61 3.29 1.18 -5.76
CA TYR A 61 2.16 2.09 -5.83
C TYR A 61 2.70 3.53 -5.78
N PRO A 62 2.81 4.23 -6.91
CA PRO A 62 3.34 5.58 -6.94
C PRO A 62 2.40 6.54 -6.20
N ALA A 63 2.96 7.61 -5.66
CA ALA A 63 2.15 8.78 -5.35
C ALA A 63 1.56 9.33 -6.65
N GLU A 64 0.26 9.57 -6.64
CA GLU A 64 -0.36 10.40 -7.66
C GLU A 64 0.03 11.86 -7.34
N ASP A 65 0.53 12.59 -8.35
CA ASP A 65 0.84 14.02 -8.28
C ASP A 65 -0.41 14.87 -8.02
#